data_AF-A0AAJ1FPH4-F1
#
_entry.id   AF-A0AAJ1FPH4-F1
#
_cell.length_a   1.000
_cell.length_b   1.000
_cell.length_c   1.000
_cell.angle_alpha   90.00
_cell.angle_beta   90.00
_cell.angle_gamma   90.00
#
_symmetry.space_group_name_H-M   'P 1'
#
loop_
_entity.id
_entity.type
_entity.pdbx_description
1 polymer ?
#
loop_
_entity_poly.entity_id
_entity_poly.type
_entity_poly.pdbx_seq_one_letter_code
_entity_poly.pdbx_strand_id
1 'polypeptide(L)'
;MKTIKIKSATLSARTLKVAYDETISDGTATVTNEYAVNKGTLCHEDLIHALERLKPHMAMLCDLKEVGGIEGVIIDLDRYDFGESLDKVFISGIKVSYGLKGEVLTIIGGKTTDKGRVLNLCAPSVADIDTEYPYVSELFEVLENIRAEINAYLFDGKCAVKQAEFDFDEDISGVEGDAPEEAAEPAEQPAAEAPAETEGTHFPKRGRKKGKSVKLSA
;
A
#
# COMPACT_ATOMS: atom_id res chain seq x y z
N MET A 1 -5.41 -34.62 -0.89
CA MET A 1 -5.03 -33.30 -1.43
C MET A 1 -5.78 -32.24 -0.65
N LYS A 2 -5.10 -31.19 -0.17
CA LYS A 2 -5.71 -30.09 0.59
C LYS A 2 -5.86 -28.88 -0.34
N THR A 3 -7.09 -28.37 -0.47
CA THR A 3 -7.39 -27.19 -1.29
C THR A 3 -8.06 -26.14 -0.41
N ILE A 4 -7.52 -24.93 -0.41
CA ILE A 4 -8.06 -23.79 0.33
C ILE A 4 -8.75 -22.84 -0.64
N LYS A 5 -9.98 -22.45 -0.35
CA LYS A 5 -10.77 -21.49 -1.14
C LYS A 5 -11.22 -20.33 -0.26
N ILE A 6 -10.77 -19.11 -0.55
CA ILE A 6 -11.11 -17.92 0.23
C ILE A 6 -12.51 -17.44 -0.19
N LYS A 7 -13.46 -17.41 0.75
CA LYS A 7 -14.83 -16.92 0.52
C LYS A 7 -14.95 -15.41 0.73
N SER A 8 -14.28 -14.87 1.74
CA SER A 8 -14.28 -13.44 1.97
C SER A 8 -13.09 -13.01 2.80
N ALA A 9 -12.62 -11.79 2.57
CA ALA A 9 -11.61 -11.14 3.38
C ALA A 9 -12.07 -9.72 3.68
N THR A 10 -12.14 -9.35 4.96
CA THR A 10 -12.57 -8.02 5.40
C THR A 10 -11.51 -7.42 6.30
N LEU A 11 -11.00 -6.25 5.90
CA LEU A 11 -10.07 -5.44 6.66
C LEU A 11 -10.84 -4.58 7.66
N SER A 12 -10.46 -4.68 8.94
CA SER A 12 -10.97 -3.84 10.01
C SER A 12 -9.79 -3.12 10.66
N ALA A 13 -9.62 -1.85 10.29
CA ALA A 13 -8.47 -1.00 10.62
C ALA A 13 -7.13 -1.57 10.13
N ARG A 14 -6.52 -2.51 10.86
CA ARG A 14 -5.30 -3.25 10.45
C ARG A 14 -5.37 -4.74 10.78
N THR A 15 -6.55 -5.25 11.12
CA THR A 15 -6.80 -6.68 11.38
C THR A 15 -7.62 -7.26 10.24
N LEU A 16 -7.36 -8.51 9.88
CA LEU A 16 -8.06 -9.19 8.80
C LEU A 16 -9.00 -10.24 9.36
N LYS A 17 -10.24 -10.21 8.89
CA LYS A 17 -11.23 -11.27 9.07
C LYS A 17 -11.34 -12.05 7.77
N VAL A 18 -10.97 -13.33 7.80
CA VAL A 18 -11.00 -14.19 6.61
C VAL A 18 -11.96 -15.34 6.83
N ALA A 19 -12.83 -15.57 5.87
CA ALA A 19 -13.60 -16.80 5.75
C ALA A 19 -13.05 -17.61 4.59
N TYR A 20 -12.71 -18.87 4.84
CA TYR A 20 -12.22 -19.78 3.81
C TYR A 20 -12.74 -21.20 4.04
N ASP A 21 -12.84 -21.95 2.95
CA ASP A 21 -13.15 -23.37 2.97
C ASP A 21 -11.87 -24.16 2.76
N GLU A 22 -11.70 -25.21 3.55
CA GLU A 22 -10.65 -26.19 3.38
C GLU A 22 -11.28 -27.51 2.95
N THR A 23 -11.00 -27.94 1.73
CA THR A 23 -11.41 -29.26 1.23
C THR A 23 -10.24 -30.22 1.34
N ILE A 24 -10.43 -31.30 2.10
CA ILE A 24 -9.48 -32.40 2.23
C ILE A 24 -10.06 -33.61 1.51
N SER A 25 -9.30 -34.15 0.56
CA SER A 25 -9.64 -35.37 -0.17
C SER A 25 -8.61 -36.47 0.07
N ASP A 26 -9.05 -37.61 0.58
CA ASP A 26 -8.22 -38.82 0.77
C ASP A 26 -8.59 -39.94 -0.23
N GLY A 27 -9.13 -39.56 -1.39
CA GLY A 27 -9.48 -40.48 -2.48
C GLY A 27 -10.79 -41.27 -2.30
N THR A 28 -11.27 -41.46 -1.06
CA THR A 28 -12.53 -42.16 -0.76
C THR A 28 -13.64 -41.26 -0.23
N ALA A 29 -13.29 -40.18 0.47
CA ALA A 29 -14.22 -39.19 0.98
C ALA A 29 -13.66 -37.78 0.75
N THR A 30 -14.58 -36.83 0.54
CA THR A 30 -14.26 -35.40 0.49
C THR A 30 -14.94 -34.74 1.68
N VAL A 31 -14.16 -34.05 2.50
CA VAL A 31 -14.67 -33.26 3.62
C VAL A 31 -14.33 -31.81 3.35
N THR A 32 -15.33 -30.95 3.40
CA THR A 32 -15.17 -29.50 3.29
C THR A 32 -15.45 -28.88 4.65
N ASN A 33 -14.43 -28.29 5.25
CA ASN A 33 -14.53 -27.56 6.49
C ASN A 33 -14.62 -26.06 6.18
N GLU A 34 -15.52 -25.36 6.88
CA GLU A 34 -15.65 -23.91 6.77
C GLU A 34 -14.98 -23.25 7.99
N TYR A 35 -14.06 -22.33 7.73
CA TYR A 35 -13.35 -21.60 8.77
C TYR A 35 -13.63 -20.10 8.67
N ALA A 36 -13.86 -19.47 9.82
CA ALA A 36 -13.91 -18.02 9.96
C ALA A 36 -12.84 -17.61 10.97
N VAL A 37 -11.76 -17.00 10.47
CA VAL A 37 -10.59 -16.64 11.26
C VAL A 37 -10.53 -15.13 11.42
N ASN A 38 -10.50 -14.68 12.68
CA ASN A 38 -10.22 -13.31 13.05
C ASN A 38 -8.87 -13.28 13.76
N LYS A 39 -7.79 -12.91 13.05
CA LYS A 39 -6.47 -12.74 13.68
C LYS A 39 -6.37 -11.31 14.22
N GLY A 40 -6.01 -11.19 15.51
CA GLY A 40 -5.73 -9.90 16.14
C GLY A 40 -4.38 -9.29 15.74
N THR A 41 -3.57 -10.03 14.97
CA THR A 41 -2.25 -9.59 14.51
C THR A 41 -2.37 -8.57 13.39
N LEU A 42 -1.48 -7.59 13.34
CA LEU A 42 -1.48 -6.56 12.31
C LEU A 42 -1.16 -7.15 10.92
N CYS A 43 -1.93 -6.75 9.92
CA CYS A 43 -1.68 -7.08 8.52
C CYS A 43 -0.37 -6.47 8.06
N HIS A 44 0.39 -7.23 7.27
CA HIS A 44 1.57 -6.72 6.57
C HIS A 44 1.16 -5.65 5.54
N GLU A 45 2.07 -4.72 5.24
CA GLU A 45 1.81 -3.61 4.30
C GLU A 45 1.54 -4.12 2.88
N ASP A 46 2.23 -5.17 2.44
CA ASP A 46 1.97 -5.84 1.15
C ASP A 46 0.51 -6.24 0.95
N LEU A 47 -0.16 -6.77 1.99
CA LEU A 47 -1.57 -7.13 1.88
C LEU A 47 -2.46 -5.89 1.74
N ILE A 48 -2.10 -4.81 2.45
CA ILE A 48 -2.82 -3.53 2.34
C ILE A 48 -2.64 -2.99 0.92
N HIS A 49 -1.42 -2.94 0.40
CA HIS A 49 -1.15 -2.50 -0.96
C HIS A 49 -1.84 -3.38 -2.02
N ALA A 50 -1.90 -4.70 -1.82
CA ALA A 50 -2.63 -5.60 -2.70
C ALA A 50 -4.14 -5.27 -2.72
N LEU A 51 -4.74 -4.92 -1.58
CA LEU A 51 -6.12 -4.45 -1.52
C LEU A 51 -6.30 -3.06 -2.15
N GLU A 52 -5.32 -2.16 -2.02
CA GLU A 52 -5.38 -0.83 -2.63
C GLU A 52 -5.38 -0.88 -4.16
N ARG A 53 -4.74 -1.89 -4.76
CA ARG A 53 -4.80 -2.15 -6.21
C ARG A 53 -6.23 -2.42 -6.72
N LEU A 54 -7.20 -2.72 -5.85
CA LEU A 54 -8.62 -2.84 -6.22
C LEU A 54 -9.36 -1.49 -6.30
N LYS A 55 -8.81 -0.39 -5.77
CA LYS A 55 -9.41 0.96 -5.84
C LYS A 55 -9.81 1.37 -7.27
N PRO A 56 -8.94 1.28 -8.30
CA PRO A 56 -9.31 1.68 -9.66
C PRO A 56 -10.42 0.79 -10.25
N HIS A 57 -10.38 -0.52 -9.99
CA HIS A 57 -11.43 -1.44 -10.42
C HIS A 57 -12.79 -1.09 -9.79
N MET A 58 -12.81 -0.82 -8.48
CA MET A 58 -14.03 -0.41 -7.79
C MET A 58 -14.58 0.91 -8.32
N ALA A 59 -13.72 1.89 -8.59
CA ALA A 59 -14.13 3.18 -9.10
C ALA A 59 -14.77 3.08 -10.50
N MET A 60 -14.22 2.24 -11.38
CA MET A 60 -14.80 1.93 -12.69
C MET A 60 -16.13 1.17 -12.57
N LEU A 61 -16.18 0.10 -11.77
CA LEU A 61 -17.40 -0.72 -11.62
C LEU A 61 -18.56 0.04 -10.98
N CYS A 62 -18.27 1.05 -10.15
CA CYS A 62 -19.28 1.90 -9.53
C CYS A 62 -19.57 3.21 -10.31
N ASP A 63 -19.02 3.38 -11.52
CA ASP A 63 -19.15 4.60 -12.33
C ASP A 63 -18.90 5.89 -11.54
N LEU A 64 -17.85 5.90 -10.72
CA LEU A 64 -17.52 7.06 -9.88
C LEU A 64 -17.00 8.21 -10.74
N LYS A 65 -17.91 9.09 -11.18
CA LYS A 65 -17.62 10.27 -12.03
C LYS A 65 -16.52 11.20 -11.53
N GLU A 66 -16.24 11.18 -10.22
CA GLU A 66 -15.18 11.98 -9.60
C GLU A 66 -13.78 11.45 -9.94
N VAL A 67 -13.69 10.18 -10.35
CA VAL A 67 -12.45 9.49 -10.66
C VAL A 67 -12.37 9.36 -12.18
N GLY A 68 -11.94 10.44 -12.85
CA GLY A 68 -11.72 10.45 -14.29
C GLY A 68 -10.35 9.87 -14.68
N GLY A 69 -10.25 9.25 -15.85
CA GLY A 69 -8.96 8.86 -16.46
C GLY A 69 -8.33 7.56 -15.94
N ILE A 70 -9.12 6.66 -15.33
CA ILE A 70 -8.63 5.40 -14.72
C ILE A 70 -8.36 4.30 -15.77
N GLU A 71 -8.90 4.42 -16.98
CA GLU A 71 -8.82 3.38 -18.02
C GLU A 71 -7.37 2.97 -18.35
N GLY A 72 -6.42 3.91 -18.32
CA GLY A 72 -4.99 3.60 -18.51
C GLY A 72 -4.28 3.12 -17.24
N VAL A 73 -4.85 3.40 -16.06
CA VAL A 73 -4.27 3.09 -14.74
C VAL A 73 -4.33 1.60 -14.44
N ILE A 74 -5.43 0.95 -14.83
CA ILE A 74 -5.66 -0.47 -14.52
C ILE A 74 -4.64 -1.38 -15.21
N ILE A 75 -4.12 -0.95 -16.37
CA ILE A 75 -3.17 -1.74 -17.17
C ILE A 75 -1.76 -1.70 -16.56
N ASP A 76 -1.39 -0.62 -15.86
CA ASP A 76 -0.05 -0.45 -15.28
C ASP A 76 -0.16 0.05 -13.81
N LEU A 77 -0.72 -0.83 -12.98
CA LEU A 77 -0.98 -0.60 -11.54
C LEU A 77 0.28 -0.26 -10.74
N ASP A 78 1.47 -0.67 -11.20
CA ASP A 78 2.74 -0.46 -10.49
C ASP A 78 3.38 0.90 -10.81
N ARG A 79 2.98 1.54 -11.91
CA ARG A 79 3.51 2.86 -12.30
C ARG A 79 2.64 4.03 -11.91
N TYR A 80 1.38 3.78 -11.56
CA TYR A 80 0.44 4.83 -11.25
C TYR A 80 0.43 5.11 -9.75
N ASP A 81 0.94 6.28 -9.38
CA ASP A 81 0.67 6.82 -8.05
C ASP A 81 -0.83 7.16 -8.00
N PHE A 82 -1.59 6.41 -7.19
CA PHE A 82 -3.06 6.48 -7.15
C PHE A 82 -3.59 7.91 -6.89
N GLY A 83 -2.75 8.82 -6.39
CA GLY A 83 -2.93 10.26 -6.42
C GLY A 83 -4.21 10.78 -5.73
N GLU A 84 -4.41 12.11 -5.83
CA GLU A 84 -5.56 12.80 -5.23
C GLU A 84 -6.94 12.29 -5.72
N SER A 85 -6.99 11.61 -6.88
CA SER A 85 -8.23 11.14 -7.50
C SER A 85 -8.84 9.93 -6.79
N LEU A 86 -8.02 9.02 -6.25
CA LEU A 86 -8.46 7.81 -5.54
C LEU A 86 -8.26 7.88 -4.02
N ASP A 87 -7.67 8.96 -3.49
CA ASP A 87 -7.47 9.16 -2.04
C ASP A 87 -8.75 9.04 -1.21
N LYS A 88 -9.89 9.42 -1.81
CA LYS A 88 -11.19 9.35 -1.13
C LYS A 88 -11.80 7.95 -1.16
N VAL A 89 -11.30 7.05 -2.01
CA VAL A 89 -11.80 5.69 -2.17
C VAL A 89 -11.00 4.74 -1.29
N PHE A 90 -11.70 3.92 -0.52
CA PHE A 90 -11.08 2.90 0.32
C PHE A 90 -11.72 1.53 0.08
N ILE A 91 -10.90 0.49 0.20
CA ILE A 91 -11.34 -0.90 0.09
C ILE A 91 -11.42 -1.48 1.50
N SER A 92 -12.60 -2.00 1.84
CA SER A 92 -12.85 -2.66 3.12
C SER A 92 -12.65 -4.17 3.01
N GLY A 93 -12.78 -4.75 1.82
CA GLY A 93 -12.62 -6.18 1.64
C GLY A 93 -13.12 -6.70 0.30
N ILE A 94 -13.06 -8.01 0.18
CA ILE A 94 -13.54 -8.76 -0.98
C ILE A 94 -14.41 -9.91 -0.55
N LYS A 95 -15.33 -10.29 -1.42
CA LYS A 95 -16.12 -11.50 -1.32
C LYS A 95 -16.00 -12.27 -2.62
N VAL A 96 -15.67 -13.54 -2.52
CA VAL A 96 -15.55 -14.45 -3.66
C VAL A 96 -16.61 -15.53 -3.52
N SER A 97 -17.39 -15.71 -4.57
CA SER A 97 -18.39 -16.77 -4.66
C SER A 97 -17.98 -17.75 -5.76
N TYR A 98 -17.89 -19.02 -5.40
CA TYR A 98 -17.56 -20.09 -6.34
C TYR A 98 -18.85 -20.74 -6.82
N GLY A 99 -19.26 -20.44 -8.05
CA GLY A 99 -20.48 -20.97 -8.66
C GLY A 99 -20.20 -21.97 -9.79
N LEU A 100 -21.27 -22.49 -10.38
CA LEU A 100 -21.18 -23.34 -11.59
C LEU A 100 -20.65 -22.59 -12.81
N LYS A 101 -20.82 -21.26 -12.83
CA LYS A 101 -20.38 -20.37 -13.92
C LYS A 101 -18.96 -19.83 -13.73
N GLY A 102 -18.20 -20.42 -12.81
CA GLY A 102 -16.86 -19.98 -12.45
C GLY A 102 -16.84 -19.13 -11.19
N GLU A 103 -15.75 -18.39 -11.05
CA GLU A 103 -15.48 -17.54 -9.91
C GLU A 103 -16.13 -16.16 -10.09
N VAL A 104 -16.77 -15.67 -9.03
CA VAL A 104 -17.41 -14.34 -9.01
C VAL A 104 -16.85 -13.52 -7.86
N LEU A 105 -16.26 -12.38 -8.19
CA LEU A 105 -15.68 -11.43 -7.23
C LEU A 105 -16.65 -10.27 -6.99
N THR A 106 -16.82 -9.91 -5.72
CA THR A 106 -17.51 -8.70 -5.27
C THR A 106 -16.54 -7.87 -4.42
N ILE A 107 -16.29 -6.63 -4.82
CA ILE A 107 -15.45 -5.69 -4.07
C ILE A 107 -16.32 -4.92 -3.08
N ILE A 108 -15.88 -4.84 -1.83
CA ILE A 108 -16.55 -4.13 -0.74
C ILE A 108 -15.64 -2.99 -0.30
N GLY A 109 -16.17 -1.78 -0.27
CA GLY A 109 -15.40 -0.61 0.12
C GLY A 109 -16.29 0.61 0.34
N GLY A 110 -15.76 1.76 0.00
CA GLY A 110 -16.52 2.99 0.09
C GLY A 110 -15.72 4.19 -0.38
N LYS A 111 -16.36 5.35 -0.28
CA LYS A 111 -15.72 6.63 -0.51
C LYS A 111 -16.03 7.63 0.59
N THR A 112 -15.11 8.55 0.84
CA THR A 112 -15.34 9.70 1.70
C THR A 112 -15.79 10.88 0.85
N THR A 113 -16.99 11.38 1.12
CA THR A 113 -17.53 12.58 0.47
C THR A 113 -16.79 13.83 0.95
N ASP A 114 -16.80 14.92 0.16
CA ASP A 114 -16.17 16.20 0.52
C ASP A 114 -16.68 16.79 1.85
N LYS A 115 -17.88 16.37 2.28
CA LYS A 115 -18.50 16.76 3.55
C LYS A 115 -18.04 15.90 4.74
N GLY A 116 -17.04 15.04 4.55
CA GLY A 116 -16.49 14.14 5.56
C GLY A 116 -17.38 12.93 5.91
N ARG A 117 -18.46 12.67 5.15
CA ARG A 117 -19.30 11.48 5.37
C ARG A 117 -18.76 10.31 4.58
N VAL A 118 -18.76 9.14 5.22
CA VAL A 118 -18.38 7.86 4.61
C VAL A 118 -19.59 7.26 3.90
N LEU A 119 -19.43 6.97 2.60
CA LEU A 119 -20.38 6.25 1.77
C LEU A 119 -19.86 4.84 1.56
N ASN A 120 -20.53 3.85 2.14
CA ASN A 120 -20.20 2.44 1.91
C ASN A 120 -20.75 2.01 0.55
N LEU A 121 -19.90 1.41 -0.27
CA LEU A 121 -20.21 0.99 -1.62
C LEU A 121 -19.91 -0.51 -1.75
N CYS A 122 -20.79 -1.21 -2.46
CA CYS A 122 -20.57 -2.58 -2.89
C CYS A 122 -20.53 -2.54 -4.41
N ALA A 123 -19.40 -2.92 -5.00
CA ALA A 123 -19.29 -2.97 -6.44
C ALA A 123 -20.21 -4.06 -7.03
N PRO A 124 -20.71 -3.87 -8.25
CA PRO A 124 -21.28 -4.96 -9.04
C PRO A 124 -20.33 -6.16 -9.06
N SER A 125 -20.90 -7.36 -8.93
CA SER A 125 -20.13 -8.59 -8.93
C SER A 125 -19.63 -8.92 -10.35
N VAL A 126 -18.34 -9.17 -10.49
CA VAL A 126 -17.69 -9.50 -11.77
C VAL A 126 -17.36 -10.99 -11.78
N ALA A 127 -17.73 -11.67 -12.87
CA ALA A 127 -17.35 -13.06 -13.08
C ALA A 127 -16.02 -13.17 -13.85
N ASP A 128 -15.30 -14.26 -13.67
CA ASP A 128 -14.05 -14.55 -14.40
C ASP A 128 -14.26 -14.62 -15.93
N ILE A 129 -15.47 -15.03 -16.36
CA ILE A 129 -15.86 -15.13 -17.77
C ILE A 129 -16.70 -13.90 -18.18
N ASP A 130 -16.67 -12.82 -17.40
CA ASP A 130 -17.43 -11.62 -17.70
C ASP A 130 -16.85 -10.93 -18.95
N THR A 131 -17.74 -10.55 -19.87
CA THR A 131 -17.38 -9.84 -21.10
C THR A 131 -17.73 -8.36 -21.04
N GLU A 132 -18.48 -7.93 -20.01
CA GLU A 132 -18.92 -6.54 -19.86
C GLU A 132 -17.81 -5.68 -19.28
N TYR A 133 -16.98 -6.23 -18.41
CA TYR A 133 -15.84 -5.54 -17.83
C TYR A 133 -14.56 -5.78 -18.66
N PRO A 134 -13.91 -4.75 -19.22
CA PRO A 134 -12.76 -4.95 -20.09
C PRO A 134 -11.47 -5.36 -19.36
N TYR A 135 -11.39 -5.11 -18.04
CA TYR A 135 -10.20 -5.37 -17.23
C TYR A 135 -10.37 -6.57 -16.29
N VAL A 136 -11.09 -7.60 -16.74
CA VAL A 136 -11.32 -8.81 -15.95
C VAL A 136 -10.00 -9.52 -15.66
N SER A 137 -9.11 -9.64 -16.64
CA SER A 137 -7.82 -10.32 -16.46
C SER A 137 -6.98 -9.67 -15.34
N GLU A 138 -6.87 -8.35 -15.37
CA GLU A 138 -6.13 -7.55 -14.39
C GLU A 138 -6.79 -7.62 -13.01
N LEU A 139 -8.12 -7.62 -12.96
CA LEU A 139 -8.87 -7.75 -11.71
C LEU A 139 -8.59 -9.10 -11.03
N PHE A 140 -8.57 -10.19 -11.81
CA PHE A 140 -8.31 -11.52 -11.29
C PHE A 140 -6.82 -11.75 -10.97
N GLU A 141 -5.90 -11.08 -11.66
CA GLU A 141 -4.48 -11.05 -11.26
C GLU A 141 -4.29 -10.38 -9.90
N VAL A 142 -4.94 -9.22 -9.67
CA VAL A 142 -4.94 -8.56 -8.36
C VAL A 142 -5.57 -9.47 -7.30
N LEU A 143 -6.63 -10.21 -7.64
CA LEU A 143 -7.26 -11.16 -6.73
C LEU A 143 -6.32 -12.31 -6.34
N GLU A 144 -5.59 -12.90 -7.29
CA GLU A 144 -4.60 -13.94 -6.99
C GLU A 144 -3.47 -13.42 -6.09
N ASN A 145 -3.00 -12.20 -6.32
CA ASN A 145 -2.02 -11.55 -5.44
C ASN A 145 -2.56 -11.38 -4.01
N ILE A 146 -3.82 -10.95 -3.85
CA ILE A 146 -4.47 -10.87 -2.54
C ILE A 146 -4.58 -12.25 -1.89
N ARG A 147 -4.95 -13.29 -2.65
CA ARG A 147 -5.03 -14.67 -2.15
C ARG A 147 -3.69 -15.17 -1.63
N ALA A 148 -2.62 -14.93 -2.37
CA ALA A 148 -1.26 -15.30 -1.98
C ALA A 148 -0.87 -14.63 -0.65
N GLU A 149 -1.11 -13.32 -0.52
CA GLU A 149 -0.81 -12.57 0.72
C GLU A 149 -1.69 -13.00 1.90
N ILE A 150 -2.96 -13.33 1.67
CA ILE A 150 -3.85 -13.88 2.70
C ILE A 150 -3.35 -15.24 3.18
N ASN A 151 -2.93 -16.11 2.27
CA ASN A 151 -2.37 -17.41 2.63
C ASN A 151 -1.07 -17.25 3.44
N ALA A 152 -0.18 -16.34 3.04
CA ALA A 152 1.03 -16.02 3.80
C ALA A 152 0.71 -15.45 5.20
N TYR A 153 -0.31 -14.62 5.32
CA TYR A 153 -0.77 -14.08 6.60
C TYR A 153 -1.40 -15.17 7.50
N LEU A 154 -2.15 -16.11 6.92
CA LEU A 154 -2.83 -17.17 7.66
C LEU A 154 -1.90 -18.31 8.08
N PHE A 155 -1.07 -18.82 7.16
CA PHE A 155 -0.30 -20.04 7.34
C PHE A 155 1.19 -19.78 7.59
N ASP A 156 1.79 -18.80 6.92
CA ASP A 156 3.23 -18.52 7.03
C ASP A 156 3.56 -17.51 8.13
N GLY A 157 2.54 -16.87 8.71
CA GLY A 157 2.70 -15.93 9.82
C GLY A 157 3.26 -14.56 9.40
N LYS A 158 3.23 -14.21 8.12
CA LYS A 158 3.66 -12.89 7.61
C LYS A 158 2.77 -11.81 8.22
N CYS A 159 3.29 -11.06 9.18
CA CYS A 159 2.55 -10.02 9.89
C CYS A 159 3.42 -8.77 10.07
N ALA A 160 2.79 -7.60 10.23
CA ALA A 160 3.55 -6.38 10.49
C ALA A 160 4.20 -6.47 11.87
N VAL A 161 5.53 -6.46 11.89
CA VAL A 161 6.31 -6.36 13.11
C VAL A 161 6.21 -4.90 13.57
N LYS A 162 5.66 -4.66 14.76
CA LYS A 162 5.80 -3.34 15.40
C LYS A 162 7.29 -3.15 15.67
N GLN A 163 7.93 -2.18 15.02
CA GLN A 163 9.23 -1.70 15.48
C GLN A 163 9.04 -1.25 16.93
N ALA A 164 9.69 -1.97 17.86
CA ALA A 164 9.95 -1.39 19.16
C ALA A 164 10.93 -0.23 18.92
N GLU A 165 10.65 0.93 19.49
CA GLU A 165 11.62 2.01 19.55
C GLU A 165 12.89 1.45 20.20
N PHE A 166 14.01 1.53 19.47
CA PHE A 166 15.31 1.29 20.08
C PHE A 166 15.65 2.58 20.83
N ASP A 167 15.61 2.53 22.16
CA ASP A 167 16.22 3.56 22.99
C ASP A 167 17.73 3.48 22.80
N PHE A 168 18.29 4.43 22.05
CA PHE A 168 19.74 4.62 21.90
C PHE A 168 20.34 5.36 23.10
N ASP A 169 19.70 5.30 24.27
CA ASP A 169 20.13 5.96 25.51
C ASP A 169 20.89 4.98 26.43
N GLU A 170 21.77 4.15 25.86
CA GLU A 170 22.84 3.46 26.61
C GLU A 170 24.20 3.98 26.13
N ASP A 171 24.73 4.93 26.91
CA ASP A 171 26.15 5.24 27.12
C ASP A 171 27.14 4.86 26.01
N ILE A 172 27.31 5.77 25.05
CA ILE A 172 28.50 5.82 24.17
C ILE A 172 29.72 6.41 24.91
N SER A 173 29.82 6.22 26.23
CA SER A 173 30.86 6.81 27.10
C SER A 173 32.03 5.86 27.40
N GLY A 174 32.30 4.89 26.51
CA GLY A 174 33.27 3.81 26.76
C GLY A 174 34.27 3.50 25.64
N VAL A 175 34.43 4.35 24.62
CA VAL A 175 35.60 4.24 23.71
C VAL A 175 36.54 5.39 24.04
N GLU A 176 37.49 5.12 24.94
CA GLU A 176 38.72 5.89 25.06
C GLU A 176 39.39 5.85 23.68
N GLY A 177 39.27 6.96 22.95
CA GLY A 177 40.06 7.21 21.76
C GLY A 177 41.51 7.33 22.17
N ASP A 178 42.30 6.32 21.85
CA ASP A 178 43.75 6.36 21.89
C ASP A 178 44.21 7.54 21.01
N ALA A 179 44.71 8.58 21.66
CA ALA A 179 45.17 9.80 21.01
C ALA A 179 46.52 9.53 20.33
N PRO A 180 46.69 9.82 19.03
CA PRO A 180 48.02 9.82 18.44
C PRO A 180 48.77 11.07 18.89
N GLU A 181 49.92 10.82 19.52
CA GLU A 181 50.91 11.79 20.01
C GLU A 181 51.53 12.63 18.88
N GLU A 182 51.95 13.84 19.24
CA GLU A 182 52.22 15.00 18.40
C GLU A 182 53.67 15.05 17.83
N ALA A 183 53.78 15.47 16.56
CA ALA A 183 54.82 16.25 15.85
C ALA A 183 56.29 15.77 15.66
N ALA A 184 56.70 15.74 14.37
CA ALA A 184 57.96 16.34 13.89
C ALA A 184 57.81 16.80 12.41
N GLU A 185 58.00 18.11 12.16
CA GLU A 185 57.99 18.83 10.86
C GLU A 185 59.39 18.79 10.14
N PRO A 186 59.71 19.62 9.11
CA PRO A 186 59.12 19.89 7.78
C PRO A 186 60.18 19.85 6.63
N ALA A 187 59.79 19.83 5.34
CA ALA A 187 60.65 20.33 4.24
C ALA A 187 59.90 20.72 2.94
N GLU A 188 59.86 22.03 2.69
CA GLU A 188 59.95 22.81 1.44
C GLU A 188 59.02 22.55 0.22
N GLN A 189 58.13 23.54 -0.01
CA GLN A 189 57.60 23.93 -1.32
C GLN A 189 58.65 24.74 -2.11
N PRO A 190 58.57 24.81 -3.46
CA PRO A 190 57.81 25.88 -4.16
C PRO A 190 57.15 25.36 -5.46
N ALA A 191 56.45 26.08 -6.34
CA ALA A 191 55.56 27.26 -6.38
C ALA A 191 55.14 27.43 -7.87
N ALA A 192 54.04 28.17 -8.13
CA ALA A 192 53.62 28.77 -9.42
C ALA A 192 52.97 27.82 -10.48
N GLU A 193 51.94 28.18 -11.25
CA GLU A 193 51.09 29.38 -11.40
C GLU A 193 49.85 28.99 -12.26
N ALA A 194 48.76 29.76 -12.14
CA ALA A 194 47.47 29.62 -12.86
C ALA A 194 47.55 30.09 -14.34
N PRO A 195 46.48 30.09 -15.21
CA PRO A 195 45.26 30.90 -15.00
C PRO A 195 43.91 30.43 -15.63
N ALA A 196 42.82 31.11 -15.22
CA ALA A 196 41.62 31.65 -15.94
C ALA A 196 40.90 30.82 -17.05
N GLU A 197 39.60 30.87 -17.33
CA GLU A 197 38.32 31.52 -16.95
C GLU A 197 37.22 30.71 -17.75
N THR A 198 35.90 30.66 -17.49
CA THR A 198 34.87 31.69 -17.70
C THR A 198 33.48 31.24 -17.17
N GLU A 199 32.77 32.20 -16.55
CA GLU A 199 31.31 32.54 -16.52
C GLU A 199 30.27 31.61 -17.21
N GLY A 200 28.99 31.48 -16.82
CA GLY A 200 28.08 32.14 -15.89
C GLY A 200 26.72 31.40 -15.94
N THR A 201 25.84 31.44 -14.94
CA THR A 201 24.65 32.32 -14.93
C THR A 201 23.83 32.08 -13.65
N HIS A 202 23.04 33.09 -13.34
CA HIS A 202 22.64 33.56 -12.02
C HIS A 202 21.13 33.34 -11.77
N PHE A 203 20.73 32.69 -10.68
CA PHE A 203 19.33 32.59 -10.21
C PHE A 203 19.06 33.62 -9.08
N PRO A 204 18.06 34.51 -9.18
CA PRO A 204 17.75 35.45 -8.10
C PRO A 204 16.85 34.83 -7.01
N LYS A 205 17.26 35.02 -5.75
CA LYS A 205 16.51 34.69 -4.52
C LYS A 205 15.32 35.65 -4.34
N ARG A 206 14.10 35.10 -4.16
CA ARG A 206 12.91 35.87 -3.78
C ARG A 206 12.87 36.09 -2.26
N GLY A 207 12.80 37.35 -1.88
CA GLY A 207 12.86 37.83 -0.50
C GLY A 207 11.56 37.64 0.30
N ARG A 208 11.77 37.36 1.58
CA ARG A 208 10.86 37.34 2.72
C ARG A 208 10.28 38.75 2.99
N LYS A 209 8.96 38.92 2.99
CA LYS A 209 8.28 40.13 3.52
C LYS A 209 7.53 39.78 4.81
N LYS A 210 7.99 40.34 5.93
CA LYS A 210 7.30 40.39 7.22
C LYS A 210 6.24 41.49 7.20
N GLY A 211 5.04 41.15 7.65
CA GLY A 211 4.19 41.92 8.57
C GLY A 211 3.52 43.20 8.08
N LYS A 212 2.18 43.23 8.15
CA LYS A 212 1.47 44.36 8.76
C LYS A 212 0.14 43.91 9.39
N SER A 213 0.10 44.04 10.71
CA SER A 213 -1.08 43.97 11.57
C SER A 213 -2.01 45.14 11.32
N VAL A 214 -3.32 44.90 11.22
CA VAL A 214 -4.35 45.91 11.50
C VAL A 214 -5.38 45.28 12.45
N LYS A 215 -5.42 45.82 13.66
CA LYS A 215 -6.47 45.67 14.68
C LYS A 215 -7.50 46.79 14.50
N LEU A 216 -8.60 46.61 15.24
CA LEU A 216 -9.71 47.51 15.60
C LEU A 216 -10.97 47.28 14.76
N SER A 217 -12.02 46.61 15.25
CA SER A 217 -12.88 46.78 16.44
C SER A 217 -13.81 47.99 16.38
N ALA A 218 -15.10 47.72 16.15
CA ALA A 218 -16.28 48.24 16.87
C ALA A 218 -17.51 47.55 16.28
#